data_AF-A0A250JYU2-F1
#
_entry.id   AF-A0A250JYU2-F1
#
_cell.length_a   1.000
_cell.length_b   1.000
_cell.length_c   1.000
_cell.angle_alpha   90.00
_cell.angle_beta   90.00
_cell.angle_gamma   90.00
#
_symmetry.space_group_name_H-M   'P 1'
#
loop_
_entity.id
_entity.type
_entity.pdbx_description
1 polymer ?
#
loop_
_entity_poly.entity_id
_entity_poly.type
_entity_poly.pdbx_seq_one_letter_code
_entity_poly.pdbx_strand_id
1 'polypeptide(L)'
;MASAPRFLARVTQHRVIDGETLESVAEMYGLSVEALTRFNWDTTDAADIERHLILDVGCTRKGARGQYVFTREDDPGILYIPRPEAVPRLPVEHSHILRVKRVPEPRHFLFSL
;
A
#
# COMPACT_ATOMS: atom_id res chain seq x y z
N MET A 1 10.23 -23.19 9.25
CA MET A 1 9.11 -22.22 9.21
C MET A 1 8.45 -22.31 7.85
N ALA A 2 7.14 -22.54 7.77
CA ALA A 2 6.43 -22.56 6.50
C ALA A 2 6.42 -21.13 5.91
N SER A 3 6.76 -20.99 4.63
CA SER A 3 6.65 -19.70 3.92
C SER A 3 5.19 -19.27 3.95
N ALA A 4 4.91 -18.01 4.34
CA ALA A 4 3.58 -17.43 4.22
C ALA A 4 3.05 -17.60 2.78
N PRO A 5 1.73 -17.80 2.61
CA PRO A 5 1.12 -17.93 1.30
C PRO A 5 1.41 -16.68 0.48
N ARG A 6 2.02 -16.86 -0.70
CA ARG A 6 2.27 -15.78 -1.66
C ARG A 6 1.14 -15.77 -2.68
N PHE A 7 0.50 -14.63 -2.85
CA PHE A 7 -0.53 -14.44 -3.85
C PHE A 7 -0.01 -13.58 -5.02
N LEU A 8 -0.60 -13.77 -6.19
CA LEU A 8 -0.37 -12.90 -7.34
C LEU A 8 -1.39 -11.76 -7.28
N ALA A 9 -0.92 -10.53 -7.41
CA ALA A 9 -1.78 -9.35 -7.49
C ALA A 9 -1.22 -8.38 -8.53
N ARG A 10 -2.11 -7.64 -9.19
CA ARG A 10 -1.71 -6.43 -9.90
C ARG A 10 -1.56 -5.33 -8.89
N VAL A 11 -0.42 -4.67 -8.88
CA VAL A 11 -0.13 -3.62 -7.90
C VAL A 11 -0.05 -2.30 -8.62
N THR A 12 -0.86 -1.35 -8.18
CA THR A 12 -0.82 0.04 -8.67
C THR A 12 -0.05 0.87 -7.66
N GLN A 13 0.86 1.71 -8.13
CA GLN A 13 1.50 2.71 -7.29
C GLN A 13 0.60 3.95 -7.27
N HIS A 14 0.06 4.28 -6.10
CA HIS A 14 -0.74 5.47 -5.89
C HIS A 14 0.15 6.56 -5.26
N ARG A 15 0.28 7.70 -5.95
CA ARG A 15 0.92 8.91 -5.43
C ARG A 15 -0.14 9.69 -4.66
N VAL A 16 0.07 9.87 -3.37
CA VAL A 16 -0.88 10.59 -2.52
C VAL A 16 -0.96 12.07 -2.92
N ILE A 17 -2.13 12.66 -2.71
CA ILE A 17 -2.42 14.07 -2.98
C ILE A 17 -3.03 14.76 -1.76
N ASP A 18 -3.13 16.09 -1.85
CA ASP A 18 -3.61 16.93 -0.75
C ASP A 18 -5.00 16.53 -0.26
N GLY A 19 -5.09 16.27 1.04
CA GLY A 19 -6.35 16.03 1.73
C GLY A 19 -6.78 14.56 1.79
N GLU A 20 -6.03 13.66 1.16
CA GLU A 20 -6.27 12.23 1.29
C GLU A 20 -5.91 11.73 2.70
N THR A 21 -6.55 10.65 3.11
CA THR A 21 -6.22 9.83 4.28
C THR A 21 -6.18 8.36 3.88
N LEU A 22 -5.64 7.49 4.75
CA LEU A 22 -5.67 6.04 4.52
C LEU A 22 -7.09 5.53 4.24
N GLU A 23 -8.09 6.05 4.96
CA GLU A 23 -9.50 5.71 4.77
C GLU A 23 -9.97 6.10 3.36
N SER A 24 -9.73 7.35 2.94
CA SER A 24 -10.19 7.82 1.63
C SER A 24 -9.52 7.09 0.47
N VAL A 25 -8.23 6.74 0.60
CA VAL A 25 -7.49 5.97 -0.42
C VAL A 25 -8.03 4.54 -0.48
N ALA A 26 -8.22 3.90 0.67
CA ALA A 26 -8.79 2.55 0.72
C ALA A 26 -10.19 2.53 0.07
N GLU A 27 -11.05 3.48 0.43
CA GLU A 27 -12.40 3.64 -0.14
C GLU A 27 -12.37 3.86 -1.66
N MET A 28 -11.50 4.75 -2.15
CA MET A 28 -11.31 5.02 -3.59
C MET A 28 -11.03 3.73 -4.39
N TYR A 29 -10.34 2.77 -3.79
CA TYR A 29 -9.98 1.51 -4.43
C TYR A 29 -10.86 0.32 -4.06
N GLY A 30 -11.91 0.53 -3.25
CA GLY A 30 -12.81 -0.54 -2.79
C GLY A 30 -12.13 -1.53 -1.84
N LEU A 31 -11.16 -1.06 -1.05
CA LEU A 31 -10.42 -1.84 -0.05
C LEU A 31 -10.82 -1.41 1.36
N SER A 32 -10.58 -2.27 2.34
CA SER A 32 -10.53 -1.86 3.75
C SER A 32 -9.16 -1.26 4.09
N VAL A 33 -9.11 -0.40 5.10
CA VAL A 33 -7.84 0.13 5.64
C VAL A 33 -6.94 -1.02 6.12
N GLU A 34 -7.50 -2.04 6.75
CA GLU A 34 -6.78 -3.24 7.14
C GLU A 34 -6.14 -3.95 5.93
N ALA A 35 -6.88 -4.14 4.84
CA ALA A 35 -6.34 -4.77 3.63
C ALA A 35 -5.21 -3.92 3.01
N LEU A 36 -5.37 -2.60 3.00
CA LEU A 36 -4.35 -1.68 2.48
C LEU A 36 -3.08 -1.71 3.33
N THR A 37 -3.20 -1.64 4.66
CA THR A 37 -2.07 -1.60 5.60
C THR A 37 -1.36 -2.96 5.70
N ARG A 38 -2.10 -4.07 5.76
CA ARG A 38 -1.50 -5.41 5.65
C ARG A 38 -0.73 -5.59 4.34
N PHE A 39 -1.24 -5.05 3.23
CA PHE A 39 -0.54 -5.17 1.96
C PHE A 39 0.76 -4.37 1.91
N ASN A 40 0.77 -3.15 2.46
CA ASN A 40 1.94 -2.29 2.42
C ASN A 40 3.00 -2.67 3.47
N TRP A 41 2.57 -3.09 4.66
CA TRP A 41 3.42 -3.17 5.86
C TRP A 41 3.21 -4.43 6.72
N ASP A 42 2.36 -5.36 6.30
CA ASP A 42 2.04 -6.60 7.03
C ASP A 42 1.61 -6.39 8.50
N THR A 43 0.97 -5.25 8.77
CA THR A 43 0.52 -4.90 10.13
C THR A 43 -0.88 -4.31 10.13
N THR A 44 -1.54 -4.43 11.28
CA THR A 44 -2.79 -3.75 11.64
C THR A 44 -2.67 -3.00 12.96
N ASP A 45 -1.48 -3.01 13.57
CA ASP A 45 -1.23 -2.27 14.79
C ASP A 45 -1.15 -0.77 14.49
N ALA A 46 -1.84 0.04 15.30
CA ALA A 46 -1.96 1.46 15.04
C ALA A 46 -0.62 2.21 15.19
N ALA A 47 0.23 1.80 16.13
CA ALA A 47 1.52 2.45 16.35
C ALA A 47 2.50 2.10 15.23
N ASP A 48 2.50 0.86 14.76
CA ASP A 48 3.29 0.45 13.61
C ASP A 48 2.83 1.16 12.33
N ILE A 49 1.51 1.26 12.10
CA ILE A 49 0.94 2.01 10.97
C ILE A 49 1.38 3.48 11.01
N GLU A 50 1.29 4.14 12.16
CA GLU A 50 1.75 5.53 12.33
C GLU A 50 3.24 5.67 11.98
N ARG A 51 4.07 4.75 12.46
CA ARG A 51 5.49 4.73 12.14
C ARG A 51 5.74 4.59 10.64
N HIS A 52 5.01 3.72 9.96
CA HIS A 52 5.14 3.52 8.51
C HIS A 52 4.63 4.70 7.69
N LEU A 53 3.54 5.35 8.11
CA LEU A 53 3.07 6.59 7.47
C LEU A 53 4.17 7.66 7.48
N ILE A 54 4.90 7.79 8.59
CA ILE A 54 6.01 8.73 8.70
C ILE A 54 7.20 8.26 7.86
N LEU A 55 7.68 7.05 8.07
CA LEU A 55 8.98 6.61 7.52
C LEU A 55 8.91 6.19 6.05
N ASP A 56 7.79 5.66 5.59
CA ASP A 56 7.73 5.03 4.27
C ASP A 56 6.98 5.90 3.26
N VAL A 57 5.99 6.66 3.75
CA VAL A 57 5.19 7.57 2.94
C VAL A 57 5.69 9.01 3.08
N GLY A 58 6.32 9.38 4.19
CA GLY A 58 6.72 10.76 4.48
C GLY A 58 5.58 11.63 5.03
N CYS A 59 4.47 11.01 5.44
CA CYS A 59 3.30 11.72 5.93
C CYS A 59 3.54 12.21 7.37
N THR A 60 3.70 13.52 7.52
CA THR A 60 3.93 14.16 8.83
C THR A 60 2.77 15.05 9.27
N ARG A 61 1.86 15.40 8.36
CA ARG A 61 0.72 16.27 8.64
C ARG A 61 -0.41 15.52 9.35
N LYS A 62 -0.92 16.11 10.43
CA LYS A 62 -2.14 15.67 11.11
C LYS A 62 -3.30 16.63 10.84
N GLY A 63 -4.48 16.09 10.60
CA GLY A 63 -5.72 16.84 10.42
C GLY A 63 -6.35 17.26 11.74
N ALA A 64 -7.50 17.94 11.67
CA ALA A 64 -8.19 18.49 12.83
C ALA A 64 -8.63 17.43 13.88
N ARG A 65 -8.78 16.16 13.48
CA ARG A 65 -9.13 15.04 14.39
C ARG A 65 -7.90 14.22 14.81
N GLY A 66 -6.69 14.71 14.51
CA GLY A 66 -5.43 14.02 14.81
C GLY A 66 -5.07 12.88 13.85
N GLN A 67 -5.88 12.64 12.82
CA GLN A 67 -5.60 11.64 11.78
C GLN A 67 -4.51 12.13 10.83
N TYR A 68 -3.71 11.21 10.27
CA TYR A 68 -2.76 11.55 9.22
C TYR A 68 -3.49 12.00 7.95
N VAL A 69 -3.03 13.10 7.37
CA VAL A 69 -3.57 13.67 6.13
C VAL A 69 -2.43 13.84 5.15
N PHE A 70 -2.54 13.15 4.02
CA PHE A 70 -1.56 13.16 2.97
C PHE A 70 -1.53 14.49 2.23
N THR A 71 -0.35 14.77 1.68
CA THR A 71 -0.08 15.93 0.84
C THR A 71 0.79 15.54 -0.34
N ARG A 72 0.72 16.29 -1.43
CA ARG A 72 1.61 16.10 -2.58
C ARG A 72 3.09 16.31 -2.22
N GLU A 73 3.36 17.01 -1.11
CA GLU A 73 4.69 17.24 -0.57
C GLU A 73 5.23 16.05 0.21
N ASP A 74 4.39 15.07 0.60
CA ASP A 74 4.87 13.85 1.24
C ASP A 74 5.83 13.15 0.26
N ASP A 75 7.04 12.84 0.69
CA ASP A 75 8.07 12.20 -0.12
C ASP A 75 8.40 10.86 0.54
N PRO A 76 8.30 9.72 -0.14
CA PRO A 76 7.93 9.55 -1.54
C PRO A 76 6.41 9.71 -1.77
N GLY A 77 5.62 9.77 -0.70
CA GLY A 77 4.15 9.77 -0.68
C GLY A 77 3.54 8.74 -1.63
N ILE A 78 3.97 7.49 -1.47
CA ILE A 78 3.54 6.35 -2.27
C ILE A 78 2.81 5.34 -1.38
N LEU A 79 1.65 4.89 -1.86
CA LEU A 79 0.97 3.70 -1.37
C LEU A 79 0.87 2.66 -2.48
N TYR A 80 1.15 1.40 -2.16
CA TYR A 80 0.93 0.29 -3.08
C TYR A 80 -0.49 -0.26 -2.91
N ILE A 81 -1.24 -0.24 -4.01
CA ILE A 81 -2.65 -0.64 -4.02
C ILE A 81 -2.74 -2.03 -4.66
N PRO A 82 -3.09 -3.07 -3.89
CA PRO A 82 -3.38 -4.38 -4.46
C PRO A 82 -4.71 -4.32 -5.21
N ARG A 83 -4.69 -4.70 -6.47
CA ARG A 83 -5.88 -5.09 -7.20
C ARG A 83 -5.82 -6.61 -7.34
N PRO A 84 -6.72 -7.35 -6.65
CA PRO A 84 -6.91 -8.75 -6.94
C PRO A 84 -7.36 -8.81 -8.40
N GLU A 85 -6.46 -9.16 -9.31
CA GLU A 85 -6.93 -9.52 -10.64
C GLU A 85 -7.71 -10.82 -10.47
N ALA A 86 -8.96 -10.82 -10.94
CA ALA A 86 -9.45 -12.00 -11.61
C ALA A 86 -8.45 -12.22 -12.75
N VAL A 87 -7.52 -13.17 -12.57
CA VAL A 87 -6.59 -13.59 -13.62
C VAL A 87 -7.42 -13.64 -14.91
N PRO A 88 -7.07 -12.87 -15.96
CA PRO A 88 -7.87 -12.83 -17.17
C PRO A 88 -8.11 -14.28 -17.58
N ARG A 89 -9.35 -14.67 -17.92
CA ARG A 89 -9.71 -16.08 -18.21
C ARG A 89 -8.66 -16.65 -19.15
N LEU A 90 -7.68 -17.35 -18.57
CA LEU A 90 -6.57 -17.88 -19.33
C LEU A 90 -7.17 -19.05 -20.11
N PRO A 91 -6.93 -19.14 -21.42
CA PRO A 91 -7.36 -20.28 -22.20
C PRO A 91 -7.00 -21.58 -21.48
N VAL A 92 -7.99 -22.44 -21.28
CA VAL A 92 -7.73 -23.77 -20.74
C VAL A 92 -6.95 -24.60 -21.77
N GLU A 93 -6.35 -25.70 -21.34
CA GLU A 93 -5.53 -26.59 -22.19
C GLU A 93 -4.28 -25.95 -22.82
N HIS A 94 -3.86 -24.79 -22.32
CA HIS A 94 -2.63 -24.11 -22.74
C HIS A 94 -1.73 -23.80 -21.55
N SER A 95 -0.43 -23.97 -21.72
CA SER A 95 0.57 -23.57 -20.71
C SER A 95 0.77 -22.05 -20.74
N HIS A 96 0.72 -21.43 -19.57
CA HIS A 96 0.91 -19.98 -19.41
C HIS A 96 2.13 -19.69 -18.54
N ILE A 97 2.94 -18.70 -18.95
CA ILE A 97 4.07 -18.22 -18.16
C ILE A 97 3.71 -16.85 -17.58
N LEU A 98 3.45 -16.83 -16.27
CA LEU A 98 3.24 -15.59 -15.53
C LEU A 98 4.60 -15.10 -14.99
N ARG A 99 5.11 -14.02 -15.57
CA ARG A 99 6.30 -13.33 -15.06
C ARG A 99 5.90 -12.34 -14.00
N VAL A 100 6.52 -12.45 -12.83
CA VAL A 100 6.17 -11.66 -11.65
C VAL A 100 7.42 -11.03 -11.06
N LYS A 101 7.24 -9.91 -10.36
CA LYS A 101 8.28 -9.31 -9.51
C LYS A 101 7.74 -9.25 -8.08
N ARG A 102 8.63 -9.31 -7.10
CA ARG A 102 8.24 -8.93 -5.74
C ARG A 102 7.87 -7.45 -5.74
N VAL A 103 6.81 -7.11 -5.02
CA VAL A 103 6.53 -5.71 -4.71
C VAL A 103 7.73 -5.20 -3.91
N PRO A 104 8.34 -4.07 -4.29
CA PRO A 104 9.36 -3.45 -3.46
C PRO A 104 8.74 -3.18 -2.09
N GLU A 105 9.38 -3.63 -1.03
CA GLU A 105 9.01 -3.16 0.30
C GLU A 105 9.12 -1.62 0.30
N PRO A 106 8.16 -0.92 0.91
CA PRO A 106 8.30 0.52 1.13
C PRO A 106 9.65 0.74 1.79
N ARG A 107 10.55 1.45 1.10
CA ARG A 107 11.87 1.72 1.66
C ARG A 107 11.65 2.67 2.82
N HIS A 108 12.24 2.40 3.98
CA HIS A 108 12.28 3.40 5.03
C HIS A 108 13.06 4.61 4.50
N PHE A 109 12.38 5.73 4.29
CA PHE A 109 13.00 7.00 4.02
C PHE A 109 13.38 7.58 5.38
N LEU A 110 14.69 7.55 5.67
CA LEU A 110 15.22 8.27 6.82
C LEU A 110 15.22 9.75 6.46
N PHE A 111 14.10 10.43 6.72
CA PHE A 111 14.07 11.88 6.72
C PHE A 111 15.05 12.34 7.80
N SER A 112 16.15 12.97 7.39
CA SER A 112 17.03 13.65 8.33
C SER A 112 16.21 14.78 8.94
N LEU A 113 15.80 14.59 10.20
CA LEU A 113 15.16 15.61 11.02
C LEU A 113 16.12 16.78 11.28
#